data_AF-A0A7Y2YV68-F1
#
_entry.id   AF-A0A7Y2YV68-F1
#
_cell.length_a   1.000
_cell.length_b   1.000
_cell.length_c   1.000
_cell.angle_alpha   90.00
_cell.angle_beta   90.00
_cell.angle_gamma   90.00
#
_symmetry.space_group_name_H-M   'P 1'
#
loop_
_entity.id
_entity.type
_entity.pdbx_description
1 polymer ?
#
loop_
_entity_poly.entity_id
_entity_poly.type
_entity_poly.pdbx_seq_one_letter_code
_entity_poly.pdbx_strand_id
1 'polypeptide(L)'
;MNRATRALLVVSAILAIAPAAAAQEADRTHRVRSGDTLWELAATYLADPFRWPELYDLNTSVVEDPHWIFPGENLRLPGSRERAGRTVDRSV
;
A
#
# COMPACT_ATOMS: atom_id res chain seq x y z
N MET A 1 -15.43 18.68 56.13
CA MET A 1 -16.51 17.88 56.75
C MET A 1 -17.74 18.02 55.87
N ASN A 2 -18.18 16.90 55.31
CA ASN A 2 -18.87 16.78 54.02
C ASN A 2 -20.39 16.65 54.19
N ARG A 3 -21.23 17.21 53.28
CA ARG A 3 -22.59 16.71 52.94
C ARG A 3 -23.04 17.33 51.59
N ALA A 4 -22.69 16.74 50.43
CA ALA A 4 -23.53 15.84 49.62
C ALA A 4 -24.87 16.43 49.14
N THR A 5 -24.97 16.84 47.87
CA THR A 5 -26.23 16.94 47.11
C THR A 5 -25.96 16.85 45.59
N ARG A 6 -26.46 15.77 44.99
CA ARG A 6 -26.98 15.63 43.61
C ARG A 6 -26.08 16.01 42.42
N ALA A 7 -25.87 15.04 41.53
CA ALA A 7 -26.32 15.15 40.14
C ALA A 7 -26.15 13.80 39.43
N LEU A 8 -27.26 13.31 38.90
CA LEU A 8 -27.35 12.28 37.89
C LEU A 8 -26.40 12.65 36.72
N LEU A 9 -25.33 11.88 36.52
CA LEU A 9 -24.60 11.91 35.26
C LEU A 9 -25.04 10.70 34.44
N VAL A 10 -25.89 11.00 33.48
CA VAL A 10 -26.21 10.18 32.31
C VAL A 10 -24.87 9.72 31.73
N VAL A 11 -24.62 8.41 31.76
CA VAL A 11 -23.50 7.81 31.00
C VAL A 11 -23.91 7.91 29.53
N SER A 12 -23.50 9.01 28.90
CA SER A 12 -23.55 9.17 27.46
C SER A 12 -22.61 8.14 26.84
N ALA A 13 -23.16 7.01 26.41
CA ALA A 13 -22.48 6.08 25.52
C ALA A 13 -22.33 6.78 24.16
N ILE A 14 -21.24 7.51 23.96
CA ILE A 14 -20.79 7.88 22.63
C ILE A 14 -20.42 6.57 21.96
N LEU A 15 -21.28 6.10 21.05
CA LEU A 15 -20.92 5.09 20.08
C LEU A 15 -19.79 5.69 19.24
N ALA A 16 -18.55 5.41 19.63
CA ALA A 16 -17.39 5.70 18.81
C ALA A 16 -17.49 4.82 17.57
N ILE A 17 -18.15 5.33 16.54
CA ILE A 17 -17.97 4.85 15.18
C ILE A 17 -16.52 5.22 14.86
N ALA A 18 -15.59 4.32 15.20
CA ALA A 18 -14.26 4.37 14.63
C ALA A 18 -14.48 4.43 13.11
N PRO A 19 -13.91 5.40 12.40
CA PRO A 19 -13.90 5.29 10.95
C PRO A 19 -13.23 3.94 10.72
N ALA A 20 -13.98 3.00 10.13
CA ALA A 20 -13.37 1.85 9.49
C ALA A 20 -12.31 2.48 8.62
N ALA A 21 -11.05 2.36 9.04
CA ALA A 21 -9.94 2.92 8.33
C ALA A 21 -10.14 2.38 6.93
N ALA A 22 -10.56 3.26 6.03
CA ALA A 22 -10.48 3.01 4.62
C ALA A 22 -9.03 2.56 4.51
N ALA A 23 -8.83 1.27 4.28
CA ALA A 23 -7.54 0.73 3.94
C ALA A 23 -7.27 1.35 2.58
N GLN A 24 -6.92 2.63 2.61
CA GLN A 24 -6.33 3.37 1.52
C GLN A 24 -5.17 2.47 1.19
N GLU A 25 -5.29 1.75 0.07
CA GLU A 25 -4.29 0.81 -0.39
C GLU A 25 -2.99 1.60 -0.39
N ALA A 26 -2.24 1.44 0.68
CA ALA A 26 -1.10 2.29 0.92
C ALA A 26 -0.17 1.96 -0.22
N ASP A 27 0.05 2.95 -1.07
CA ASP A 27 0.98 2.89 -2.17
C ASP A 27 2.29 2.37 -1.61
N ARG A 28 2.59 1.10 -1.88
CA ARG A 28 3.73 0.43 -1.25
C ARG A 28 4.95 0.94 -1.96
N THR A 29 5.96 1.36 -1.23
CA THR A 29 7.22 1.76 -1.82
C THR A 29 8.29 0.73 -1.48
N HIS A 30 9.15 0.42 -2.46
CA HIS A 30 10.35 -0.39 -2.27
C HIS A 30 11.58 0.48 -2.41
N ARG A 31 12.47 0.40 -1.42
CA ARG A 31 13.77 1.06 -1.51
C ARG A 31 14.76 0.13 -2.20
N VAL A 32 15.20 0.52 -3.39
CA VAL A 32 16.16 -0.22 -4.21
C VAL A 32 17.43 -0.47 -3.42
N ARG A 33 17.91 -1.71 -3.42
CA ARG A 33 19.17 -2.15 -2.83
C ARG A 33 20.17 -2.49 -3.93
N SER A 34 21.46 -2.54 -3.58
CA SER A 34 22.46 -3.05 -4.52
C SER A 34 22.13 -4.46 -4.94
N GLY A 35 22.06 -4.68 -6.26
CA GLY A 35 21.72 -5.96 -6.87
C GLY A 35 20.25 -6.08 -7.26
N ASP A 36 19.37 -5.19 -6.81
CA ASP A 36 17.98 -5.18 -7.26
C ASP A 36 17.90 -4.81 -8.74
N THR A 37 16.98 -5.45 -9.46
CA THR A 37 16.65 -5.14 -10.85
C THR A 37 15.15 -4.97 -11.00
N LEU A 38 14.69 -4.13 -11.94
CA LEU A 38 13.26 -4.01 -12.24
C LEU A 38 12.63 -5.36 -12.57
N TRP A 39 13.40 -6.24 -13.21
CA TRP A 39 13.02 -7.61 -13.51
C TRP A 39 12.70 -8.45 -12.27
N GLU A 40 13.60 -8.49 -11.28
CA GLU A 40 13.38 -9.24 -10.04
C GLU A 40 12.30 -8.60 -9.16
N LEU A 41 12.24 -7.27 -9.12
CA LEU A 41 11.18 -6.56 -8.41
C LEU A 41 9.81 -6.86 -9.04
N ALA A 42 9.71 -6.92 -10.37
CA ALA A 42 8.49 -7.33 -11.04
C ALA A 42 8.15 -8.80 -10.76
N ALA A 43 9.12 -9.71 -10.81
CA ALA A 43 8.89 -11.11 -10.41
C ALA A 43 8.35 -11.21 -8.97
N THR A 44 8.86 -10.38 -8.06
CA THR A 44 8.49 -10.39 -6.64
C THR A 44 7.11 -9.77 -6.39
N TYR A 45 6.84 -8.59 -6.95
CA TYR A 45 5.63 -7.82 -6.64
C TYR A 45 4.48 -8.05 -7.62
N LEU A 46 4.81 -8.23 -8.90
CA LEU A 46 3.84 -8.45 -9.98
C LEU A 46 3.62 -9.93 -10.28
N ALA A 47 4.37 -10.82 -9.62
CA ALA A 47 4.41 -12.28 -9.86
C ALA A 47 4.81 -12.67 -11.30
N ASP A 48 5.29 -11.69 -12.08
CA ASP A 48 5.65 -11.87 -13.48
C ASP A 48 6.82 -10.91 -13.79
N PRO A 49 8.01 -11.43 -14.09
CA PRO A 49 9.16 -10.59 -14.43
C PRO A 49 8.96 -9.78 -15.71
N PHE A 50 8.16 -10.25 -16.68
CA PHE A 50 7.91 -9.54 -17.93
C PHE A 50 7.06 -8.28 -17.74
N ARG A 51 6.47 -8.09 -16.56
CA ARG A 51 5.75 -6.87 -16.17
C ARG A 51 6.65 -5.77 -15.62
N TRP A 52 7.98 -5.91 -15.71
CA TRP A 52 8.90 -4.83 -15.37
C TRP A 52 8.62 -3.50 -16.09
N PRO A 53 8.10 -3.42 -17.34
CA PRO A 53 7.80 -2.13 -17.98
C PRO A 53 6.65 -1.40 -17.30
N GLU A 54 5.72 -2.13 -16.71
CA GLU A 54 4.60 -1.57 -15.95
C GLU A 54 5.08 -0.98 -14.62
N LEU A 55 6.01 -1.67 -13.96
CA LEU A 55 6.69 -1.14 -12.78
C LEU A 55 7.49 0.12 -13.11
N TYR A 56 8.14 0.15 -14.28
CA TYR A 56 8.84 1.33 -14.79
C TYR A 56 7.88 2.48 -15.08
N ASP A 57 6.77 2.23 -15.78
CA ASP A 57 5.77 3.25 -16.14
C ASP A 57 5.28 4.03 -14.91
N LEU A 58 5.00 3.29 -13.82
CA LEU A 58 4.59 3.84 -12.52
C LEU A 58 5.66 4.74 -11.87
N ASN A 59 6.92 4.57 -12.25
CA ASN A 59 8.11 5.20 -11.65
C ASN A 59 8.91 6.06 -12.64
N THR A 60 8.37 6.38 -13.81
CA THR A 60 9.01 7.27 -14.81
C THR A 60 9.38 8.65 -14.27
N SER A 61 8.77 9.07 -13.15
CA SER A 61 9.12 10.32 -12.45
C SER A 61 10.38 10.21 -11.58
N VAL A 62 10.83 8.98 -11.27
CA VAL A 62 11.98 8.68 -10.42
C VAL A 62 13.11 8.05 -11.24
N VAL A 63 12.76 7.18 -12.18
CA VAL A 63 13.68 6.43 -13.03
C VAL A 63 13.59 7.00 -14.45
N GLU A 64 14.63 7.70 -14.88
CA GLU A 64 14.71 8.29 -16.23
C GLU A 64 15.07 7.24 -17.30
N ASP A 65 15.91 6.26 -16.94
CA ASP A 65 16.32 5.18 -17.83
C ASP A 65 15.93 3.82 -17.22
N PRO A 66 15.12 3.00 -17.89
CA PRO A 66 14.63 1.73 -17.36
C PRO A 66 15.77 0.73 -17.11
N HIS A 67 16.93 0.89 -17.74
CA HIS A 67 18.06 0.01 -17.49
C HIS A 67 18.78 0.34 -16.17
N TRP A 68 18.61 1.55 -15.64
CA TRP A 68 19.41 2.07 -14.53
C TRP A 68 18.52 2.44 -13.35
N ILE A 69 18.34 1.50 -12.41
CA ILE A 69 17.84 1.81 -11.07
C ILE A 69 19.01 1.86 -10.09
N PHE A 70 19.02 2.87 -9.23
CA PHE A 70 20.11 3.11 -8.29
C PHE A 70 19.73 2.72 -6.86
N PRO A 71 20.67 2.11 -6.11
CA PRO A 71 20.46 1.84 -4.70
C PRO A 71 20.10 3.11 -3.93
N GLY A 72 18.98 3.06 -3.20
CA GLY A 72 18.48 4.18 -2.41
C GLY A 72 17.26 4.88 -3.00
N GLU A 73 16.91 4.63 -4.26
CA GLU A 73 15.68 5.12 -4.88
C GLU A 73 14.46 4.43 -4.27
N ASN A 74 13.35 5.16 -4.16
CA ASN A 74 12.08 4.63 -3.68
C ASN A 74 11.15 4.42 -4.87
N LEU A 75 10.96 3.16 -5.26
CA LEU A 75 10.05 2.78 -6.33
C LEU A 75 8.66 2.54 -5.75
N ARG A 76 7.66 3.19 -6.32
CA ARG A 76 6.25 2.90 -6.11
C ARG A 76 5.94 1.52 -6.66
N LEU A 77 5.17 0.75 -5.91
CA LEU A 77 4.75 -0.59 -6.28
C LEU A 77 3.26 -0.56 -6.63
N PRO A 78 2.84 -1.40 -7.59
CA PRO A 78 1.43 -1.52 -7.94
C PRO A 78 0.60 -1.97 -6.73
N GLY A 79 -0.55 -1.32 -6.56
CA GLY A 79 -1.47 -1.61 -5.47
C GLY A 79 -1.95 -3.07 -5.49
N SER A 80 -2.29 -3.60 -4.31
CA SER A 80 -2.80 -4.97 -4.14
C SER A 80 -3.98 -5.34 -5.04
N ARG A 81 -4.77 -4.36 -5.48
CA ARG A 81 -5.89 -4.54 -6.42
C ARG A 81 -5.50 -5.20 -7.73
N GLU A 82 -4.30 -4.97 -8.25
CA GLU A 82 -3.84 -5.60 -9.50
C GLU A 82 -3.59 -7.10 -9.37
N ARG A 83 -3.24 -7.56 -8.16
CA ARG A 83 -3.11 -8.99 -7.83
C ARG A 83 -4.48 -9.65 -7.68
N ALA A 84 -5.47 -8.92 -7.17
CA ALA A 84 -6.82 -9.42 -6.92
C ALA A 84 -7.71 -9.45 -8.17
N GLY A 85 -7.52 -8.53 -9.12
CA GLY A 85 -8.33 -8.43 -10.34
C GLY A 85 -8.19 -9.60 -11.32
N ARG A 86 -7.07 -10.34 -11.27
CA ARG A 86 -6.80 -11.46 -12.19
C ARG A 86 -7.27 -12.83 -11.73
N THR A 87 -7.84 -12.95 -10.52
CA THR A 87 -8.35 -14.23 -10.00
C THR A 87 -9.82 -14.48 -10.40
N VAL A 88 -10.50 -13.52 -11.04
CA VAL A 88 -11.96 -13.56 -11.31
C VAL A 88 -12.33 -13.97 -12.75
N ASP A 89 -11.37 -14.32 -13.62
CA ASP A 89 -11.65 -14.76 -14.99
C ASP A 89 -11.09 -16.17 -15.29
N ARG A 90 -11.36 -17.12 -14.41
CA ARG A 90 -11.18 -18.56 -14.73
C ARG A 90 -12.37 -19.35 -14.22
N SER A 91 -13.54 -18.95 -14.69
CA SER A 91 -14.72 -19.81 -14.64
C SER A 91 -14.71 -20.69 -15.90
N VAL A 92 -14.43 -21.96 -15.66
CA VAL A 92 -14.71 -23.10 -16.53
C VAL A 92 -16.20 -23.19 -16.88
#